data_AF-A0A6J2SYA3-F1
#
_entry.id   AF-A0A6J2SYA3-F1
#
_cell.length_a   1.000
_cell.length_b   1.000
_cell.length_c   1.000
_cell.angle_alpha   90.00
_cell.angle_beta   90.00
_cell.angle_gamma   90.00
#
_symmetry.space_group_name_H-M   'P 1'
#
loop_
_entity.id
_entity.type
_entity.pdbx_description
1 polymer ?
#
loop_
_entity_poly.entity_id
_entity_poly.type
_entity_poly.pdbx_seq_one_letter_code
_entity_poly.pdbx_strand_id
1 'polypeptide(L)'
;MADSPNESLDQVGPQGNVSDSTDAFGSNSSSSNAHTANNYSYGSGAIGQLANGCNNPSSSSVYQRYVARMVTERHAAEYNMRHKHRGMALIFNHEHFEVPTLKSRAGTNVDCENLVRVLKQLDFDVTVHKDCRFKEIKRLIDWAASQDHSDNDCILVAVLSHGELGYIYSKDTQYKLDNIWSCFTANHCPSLAGKPKLFFIQACQGDRLDTGVTMAKTETDGDSSMSYKIPIHADFLIAYSTIPGFYSWRNTTRGSWFMQSLCAELAANGKRLDILTLLTFVNQRVAVDFESCTPDTPEMHQQKQIPCITTMLTRILRFSDKQISPAGRT
;
A
#
# COMPACT_ATOMS: atom_id res chain seq x y z
N MET A 1 34.79 64.00 -8.49
CA MET A 1 35.59 62.78 -8.72
C MET A 1 34.58 61.72 -9.15
N ALA A 2 34.15 61.68 -10.42
CA ALA A 2 34.85 61.15 -11.60
C ALA A 2 35.18 59.66 -11.43
N ASP A 3 34.90 58.73 -12.32
CA ASP A 3 34.12 58.66 -13.57
C ASP A 3 34.02 57.15 -13.91
N SER A 4 33.07 56.75 -14.76
CA SER A 4 32.94 55.41 -15.41
C SER A 4 34.15 55.14 -16.36
N PRO A 5 34.20 54.14 -17.31
CA PRO A 5 33.24 53.10 -17.76
C PRO A 5 33.90 51.74 -18.16
N ASN A 6 33.16 50.76 -18.70
CA ASN A 6 33.24 50.34 -20.12
C ASN A 6 32.33 49.15 -20.51
N GLU A 7 31.79 49.23 -21.73
CA GLU A 7 31.01 48.25 -22.49
C GLU A 7 31.90 47.35 -23.39
N SER A 8 31.39 46.17 -23.78
CA SER A 8 31.37 45.59 -25.16
C SER A 8 30.79 44.15 -25.11
N LEU A 9 29.70 43.76 -25.78
CA LEU A 9 29.36 43.57 -27.20
C LEU A 9 30.01 42.37 -27.92
N ASP A 10 29.15 41.70 -28.70
CA ASP A 10 29.32 40.70 -29.79
C ASP A 10 29.25 39.21 -29.40
N GLN A 11 28.24 38.40 -29.81
CA GLN A 11 27.58 38.08 -31.10
C GLN A 11 28.11 36.77 -31.77
N VAL A 12 27.14 36.03 -32.35
CA VAL A 12 27.25 35.05 -33.46
C VAL A 12 27.54 33.57 -33.13
N GLY A 13 26.56 32.69 -33.41
CA GLY A 13 26.77 31.24 -33.63
C GLY A 13 27.23 30.94 -35.06
N PRO A 14 27.57 29.68 -35.42
CA PRO A 14 26.69 28.99 -36.37
C PRO A 14 26.62 27.46 -36.23
N GLN A 15 25.70 26.92 -37.02
CA GLN A 15 25.31 25.54 -37.32
C GLN A 15 26.43 24.56 -37.66
N GLY A 16 26.13 23.26 -37.52
CA GLY A 16 26.87 22.16 -38.16
C GLY A 16 26.19 20.79 -38.00
N ASN A 17 25.52 20.34 -39.06
CA ASN A 17 25.06 18.96 -39.29
C ASN A 17 26.24 17.99 -39.38
N VAL A 18 26.06 16.74 -38.90
CA VAL A 18 26.65 15.54 -39.53
C VAL A 18 25.67 14.36 -39.38
N SER A 19 25.43 13.70 -40.52
CA SER A 19 24.83 12.37 -40.77
C SER A 19 25.66 11.26 -40.07
N ASP A 20 25.48 9.95 -40.15
CA ASP A 20 24.77 8.98 -40.98
C ASP A 20 24.96 7.64 -40.24
N SER A 21 24.03 6.68 -40.32
CA SER A 21 24.34 5.23 -40.32
C SER A 21 23.06 4.43 -40.51
N THR A 22 23.07 3.73 -41.64
CA THR A 22 22.13 2.74 -42.16
C THR A 22 22.17 1.43 -41.39
N ASP A 23 21.09 0.65 -41.49
CA ASP A 23 21.04 -0.77 -41.92
C ASP A 23 19.64 -1.31 -41.54
N ALA A 24 18.69 -1.47 -42.47
CA ALA A 24 18.54 -2.52 -43.50
C ALA A 24 17.88 -3.83 -42.98
N PHE A 25 17.04 -4.40 -43.87
CA PHE A 25 16.17 -5.59 -43.79
C PHE A 25 14.76 -5.34 -43.20
N GLY A 26 13.65 -5.52 -43.92
CA GLY A 26 13.43 -6.16 -45.22
C GLY A 26 12.03 -6.77 -45.21
N SER A 27 11.15 -6.22 -46.04
CA SER A 27 9.73 -6.57 -46.19
C SER A 27 9.49 -7.88 -46.96
N ASN A 28 8.29 -8.45 -46.77
CA ASN A 28 7.42 -9.19 -47.72
C ASN A 28 6.85 -10.48 -47.09
N SER A 29 5.64 -10.97 -47.36
CA SER A 29 4.43 -10.49 -48.05
C SER A 29 3.44 -11.66 -48.01
N SER A 30 2.15 -11.38 -47.78
CA SER A 30 0.95 -12.03 -48.36
C SER A 30 0.93 -13.55 -48.69
N SER A 31 -0.08 -14.27 -48.18
CA SER A 31 -1.17 -14.81 -49.03
C SER A 31 -2.22 -15.63 -48.25
N SER A 32 -3.46 -15.42 -48.65
CA SER A 32 -4.74 -16.06 -48.36
C SER A 32 -4.86 -17.54 -48.74
N ASN A 33 -5.69 -18.33 -48.02
CA ASN A 33 -6.80 -19.10 -48.60
C ASN A 33 -7.68 -19.84 -47.55
N ALA A 34 -8.94 -20.04 -47.94
CA ALA A 34 -10.06 -20.60 -47.17
C ALA A 34 -10.40 -22.06 -47.54
N HIS A 35 -11.25 -22.70 -46.70
CA HIS A 35 -11.98 -23.99 -46.87
C HIS A 35 -11.10 -25.26 -46.88
N THR A 36 -11.44 -26.42 -46.29
CA THR A 36 -12.72 -27.14 -46.15
C THR A 36 -12.55 -28.26 -45.10
N ALA A 37 -13.64 -28.70 -44.46
CA ALA A 37 -13.67 -29.89 -43.61
C ALA A 37 -13.54 -31.21 -44.39
N ASN A 38 -12.91 -32.23 -43.79
CA ASN A 38 -13.37 -33.62 -43.86
C ASN A 38 -12.67 -34.53 -42.83
N ASN A 39 -13.47 -35.31 -42.13
CA ASN A 39 -13.11 -36.45 -41.28
C ASN A 39 -12.49 -37.58 -42.12
N TYR A 40 -11.49 -38.29 -41.59
CA TYR A 40 -11.41 -39.77 -41.62
C TYR A 40 -10.44 -40.27 -40.54
N SER A 41 -10.89 -41.30 -39.83
CA SER A 41 -10.24 -42.02 -38.71
C SER A 41 -9.55 -43.28 -39.22
N TYR A 42 -8.33 -43.57 -38.76
CA TYR A 42 -7.64 -44.87 -38.52
C TYR A 42 -6.23 -44.48 -37.99
N GLY A 43 -5.54 -45.11 -37.03
CA GLY A 43 -5.68 -46.36 -36.29
C GLY A 43 -4.61 -46.38 -35.18
N SER A 44 -4.83 -47.27 -34.20
CA SER A 44 -4.11 -47.42 -32.93
C SER A 44 -2.58 -47.61 -33.03
N GLY A 45 -1.88 -46.99 -32.08
CA GLY A 45 -0.51 -47.34 -31.68
C GLY A 45 -0.44 -47.52 -30.16
N ALA A 46 -0.01 -48.70 -29.73
CA ALA A 46 -0.11 -49.22 -28.38
C ALA A 46 1.01 -48.74 -27.44
N ILE A 47 0.66 -48.06 -26.35
CA ILE A 47 1.22 -48.25 -24.99
C ILE A 47 0.12 -47.85 -24.00
N GLY A 48 -0.68 -48.81 -23.56
CA GLY A 48 -1.77 -48.58 -22.62
C GLY A 48 -2.15 -49.89 -21.95
N GLN A 49 -1.31 -50.37 -21.02
CA GLN A 49 -1.65 -51.51 -20.17
C GLN A 49 -0.62 -51.68 -19.03
N LEU A 50 -0.54 -50.72 -18.10
CA LEU A 50 -0.04 -50.97 -16.74
C LEU A 50 -0.60 -49.90 -15.79
N ALA A 51 -1.79 -50.12 -15.25
CA ALA A 51 -2.24 -49.59 -13.95
C ALA A 51 -3.68 -50.04 -13.69
N ASN A 52 -3.86 -51.27 -13.22
CA ASN A 52 -5.07 -51.64 -12.51
C ASN A 52 -4.70 -52.60 -11.37
N GLY A 53 -4.85 -52.11 -10.14
CA GLY A 53 -4.73 -52.91 -8.94
C GLY A 53 -4.11 -52.13 -7.80
N CYS A 54 -4.90 -51.29 -7.13
CA CYS A 54 -4.83 -50.97 -5.69
C CYS A 54 -6.01 -50.04 -5.34
N ASN A 55 -7.14 -50.63 -4.94
CA ASN A 55 -8.23 -49.92 -4.29
C ASN A 55 -7.79 -49.51 -2.88
N ASN A 56 -7.76 -48.21 -2.58
CA ASN A 56 -7.87 -47.69 -1.22
C ASN A 56 -8.49 -46.27 -1.27
N PRO A 57 -9.47 -45.92 -0.41
CA PRO A 57 -10.15 -44.64 -0.49
C PRO A 57 -9.34 -43.61 0.32
N SER A 58 -8.47 -42.85 -0.35
CA SER A 58 -7.82 -41.68 0.24
C SER A 58 -8.39 -40.41 -0.37
N SER A 59 -8.89 -39.56 0.53
CA SER A 59 -9.55 -38.28 0.29
C SER A 59 -8.94 -37.48 -0.86
N SER A 60 -9.69 -37.37 -1.96
CA SER A 60 -9.44 -36.35 -2.96
C SER A 60 -9.88 -35.01 -2.36
N SER A 61 -8.94 -34.23 -1.84
CA SER A 61 -9.20 -32.84 -1.51
C SER A 61 -9.60 -32.14 -2.81
N VAL A 62 -10.89 -31.83 -2.92
CA VAL A 62 -11.40 -30.96 -3.96
C VAL A 62 -10.76 -29.60 -3.74
N TYR A 63 -9.66 -29.32 -4.45
CA TYR A 63 -9.16 -27.96 -4.59
C TYR A 63 -10.20 -27.18 -5.37
N GLN A 64 -11.15 -26.61 -4.64
CA GLN A 64 -12.21 -25.77 -5.18
C GLN A 64 -11.54 -24.58 -5.87
N ARG A 65 -11.52 -24.59 -7.21
CA ARG A 65 -11.00 -23.47 -8.01
C ARG A 65 -11.96 -22.29 -7.82
N TYR A 66 -11.64 -21.39 -6.91
CA TYR A 66 -12.38 -20.14 -6.75
C TYR A 66 -12.11 -19.24 -7.96
N VAL A 67 -13.15 -18.99 -8.74
CA VAL A 67 -13.11 -18.06 -9.88
C VAL A 67 -13.72 -16.74 -9.42
N ALA A 68 -12.88 -15.74 -9.17
CA ALA A 68 -13.33 -14.39 -8.85
C ALA A 68 -13.68 -13.62 -10.14
N ARG A 69 -14.68 -12.74 -10.08
CA ARG A 69 -15.07 -11.89 -11.21
C ARG A 69 -13.99 -10.85 -11.47
N MET A 70 -13.52 -10.75 -12.71
CA MET A 70 -12.53 -9.75 -13.09
C MET A 70 -13.17 -8.36 -13.16
N VAL A 71 -12.75 -7.47 -12.26
CA VAL A 71 -13.34 -6.14 -12.04
C VAL A 71 -12.76 -5.07 -12.98
N THR A 72 -11.53 -5.31 -13.43
CA THR A 72 -10.75 -4.41 -14.29
C THR A 72 -10.11 -5.25 -15.39
N GLU A 73 -10.09 -4.76 -16.63
CA GLU A 73 -9.47 -5.48 -17.76
C GLU A 73 -8.04 -5.93 -17.45
N ARG A 74 -7.59 -7.06 -18.02
CA ARG A 74 -6.30 -7.69 -17.67
C ARG A 74 -5.10 -6.76 -17.70
N HIS A 75 -5.03 -5.84 -18.66
CA HIS A 75 -3.89 -4.96 -18.86
C HIS A 75 -4.20 -3.47 -18.64
N ALA A 76 -5.33 -3.13 -18.01
CA ALA A 76 -5.61 -1.73 -17.69
C ALA A 76 -4.56 -1.14 -16.73
N ALA A 77 -4.14 0.09 -17.00
CA ALA A 77 -3.12 0.77 -16.21
C ALA A 77 -3.59 1.14 -14.79
N GLU A 78 -4.88 1.42 -14.62
CA GLU A 78 -5.47 1.91 -13.36
C GLU A 78 -6.45 0.89 -12.76
N TYR A 79 -6.60 0.88 -11.44
CA TYR A 79 -7.70 0.16 -10.79
C TYR A 79 -9.05 0.82 -11.13
N ASN A 80 -10.09 0.00 -11.27
CA ASN A 80 -11.46 0.51 -11.35
C ASN A 80 -11.93 1.05 -9.98
N MET A 81 -11.78 2.36 -9.80
CA MET A 81 -12.17 3.10 -8.59
C MET A 81 -13.53 3.82 -8.73
N ARG A 82 -14.41 3.29 -9.60
CA ARG A 82 -15.71 3.88 -9.97
C ARG A 82 -16.91 3.01 -9.63
N HIS A 83 -16.77 2.04 -8.72
CA HIS A 83 -17.92 1.29 -8.21
C HIS A 83 -18.88 2.19 -7.43
N LYS A 84 -20.03 1.64 -7.03
CA LYS A 84 -21.04 2.39 -6.28
C LYS A 84 -20.51 2.99 -4.99
N HIS A 85 -19.64 2.26 -4.28
CA HIS A 85 -19.07 2.69 -3.00
C HIS A 85 -17.54 2.70 -3.09
N ARG A 86 -16.87 3.57 -2.31
CA ARG A 86 -15.40 3.52 -2.19
C ARG A 86 -14.99 2.23 -1.48
N GLY A 87 -15.66 1.95 -0.37
CA GLY A 87 -15.40 0.80 0.48
C GLY A 87 -15.28 1.18 1.95
N MET A 88 -15.05 0.16 2.76
CA MET A 88 -14.96 0.29 4.21
C MET A 88 -13.57 0.77 4.62
N ALA A 89 -13.52 1.63 5.63
CA ALA A 89 -12.32 2.05 6.31
C ALA A 89 -12.42 1.74 7.81
N LEU A 90 -11.70 0.72 8.26
CA LEU A 90 -11.68 0.27 9.66
C LEU A 90 -10.49 0.90 10.37
N ILE A 91 -10.74 1.73 11.39
CA ILE A 91 -9.68 2.37 12.19
C ILE A 91 -9.66 1.77 13.58
N PHE A 92 -8.59 1.05 13.92
CA PHE A 92 -8.32 0.55 15.27
C PHE A 92 -7.40 1.54 15.99
N ASN A 93 -7.95 2.26 16.97
CA ASN A 93 -7.24 3.30 17.70
C ASN A 93 -7.04 2.87 19.16
N HIS A 94 -5.78 2.67 19.56
CA HIS A 94 -5.41 2.23 20.91
C HIS A 94 -4.71 3.36 21.68
N GLU A 95 -5.38 3.87 22.71
CA GLU A 95 -4.88 4.89 23.63
C GLU A 95 -4.49 4.28 24.99
N HIS A 96 -5.25 3.30 25.47
CA HIS A 96 -5.07 2.68 26.77
C HIS A 96 -4.85 1.17 26.65
N PHE A 97 -3.93 0.64 27.46
CA PHE A 97 -3.51 -0.75 27.43
C PHE A 97 -3.64 -1.37 28.83
N GLU A 98 -4.04 -2.63 28.87
CA GLU A 98 -4.04 -3.46 30.08
C GLU A 98 -2.66 -4.10 30.33
N VAL A 99 -1.75 -4.01 29.35
CA VAL A 99 -0.36 -4.49 29.43
C VAL A 99 0.46 -3.53 30.33
N PRO A 100 0.99 -3.98 31.48
CA PRO A 100 1.61 -3.08 32.48
C PRO A 100 2.84 -2.31 32.00
N THR A 101 3.57 -2.85 31.01
CA THR A 101 4.79 -2.23 30.46
C THR A 101 4.49 -1.09 29.48
N LEU A 102 3.24 -0.97 29.00
CA LEU A 102 2.86 0.00 27.98
C LEU A 102 2.24 1.25 28.60
N LYS A 103 2.80 2.41 28.25
CA LYS A 103 2.25 3.72 28.61
C LYS A 103 1.06 4.08 27.72
N SER A 104 0.18 4.95 28.22
CA SER A 104 -0.92 5.48 27.41
C SER A 104 -0.41 6.33 26.22
N ARG A 105 -1.14 6.30 25.10
CA ARG A 105 -0.77 6.96 23.84
C ARG A 105 -1.51 8.29 23.63
N ALA A 106 -1.33 9.23 24.54
CA ALA A 106 -1.93 10.58 24.44
C ALA A 106 -1.71 11.24 23.06
N GLY A 107 -2.75 11.79 22.45
CA GLY A 107 -2.68 12.39 21.11
C GLY A 107 -2.99 11.43 19.96
N THR A 108 -3.13 10.12 20.20
CA THR A 108 -3.60 9.16 19.16
C THR A 108 -5.02 9.46 18.67
N ASN A 109 -5.86 10.08 19.51
CA ASN A 109 -7.21 10.49 19.10
C ASN A 109 -7.17 11.62 18.06
N VAL A 110 -6.17 12.50 18.11
CA VAL A 110 -5.96 13.56 17.11
C VAL A 110 -5.62 12.95 15.75
N ASP A 111 -4.76 11.92 15.74
CA ASP A 111 -4.48 11.15 14.52
C ASP A 111 -5.75 10.47 13.99
N CYS A 112 -6.51 9.82 14.87
CA CYS A 112 -7.73 9.13 14.52
C CYS A 112 -8.78 10.07 13.91
N GLU A 113 -9.07 11.21 14.54
CA GLU A 113 -10.05 12.18 14.06
C GLU A 113 -9.65 12.79 12.72
N ASN A 114 -8.37 13.13 12.54
CA ASN A 114 -7.85 13.62 11.27
C ASN A 114 -7.98 12.59 10.16
N LEU A 115 -7.65 11.33 10.44
CA LEU A 115 -7.77 10.25 9.48
C LEU A 115 -9.23 10.00 9.11
N VAL A 116 -10.15 9.97 10.09
CA VAL A 116 -11.60 9.86 9.85
C VAL A 116 -12.08 10.94 8.91
N ARG A 117 -11.71 12.21 9.18
CA ARG A 117 -12.13 13.36 8.39
C ARG A 117 -11.69 13.21 6.94
N VAL A 118 -10.42 12.87 6.70
CA VAL A 118 -9.87 12.79 5.35
C VAL A 118 -10.37 11.56 4.59
N LEU A 119 -10.54 10.42 5.25
CA LEU A 119 -11.09 9.23 4.61
C LEU A 119 -12.56 9.42 4.20
N LYS A 120 -13.35 10.13 5.01
CA LYS A 120 -14.71 10.55 4.62
C LYS A 120 -14.71 11.47 3.40
N GLN A 121 -13.74 12.39 3.28
CA GLN A 121 -13.56 13.25 2.09
C GLN A 121 -13.20 12.45 0.82
N LEU A 122 -12.63 11.25 1.00
CA LEU A 122 -12.31 10.30 -0.08
C LEU A 122 -13.42 9.25 -0.30
N ASP A 123 -14.61 9.48 0.27
CA ASP A 123 -15.84 8.71 0.10
C ASP A 123 -15.85 7.32 0.77
N PHE A 124 -14.95 7.06 1.72
CA PHE A 124 -14.95 5.83 2.51
C PHE A 124 -16.08 5.81 3.55
N ASP A 125 -16.61 4.61 3.81
CA ASP A 125 -17.44 4.35 4.99
C ASP A 125 -16.53 4.04 6.18
N VAL A 126 -16.37 5.01 7.08
CA VAL A 126 -15.37 4.98 8.14
C VAL A 126 -15.97 4.53 9.47
N THR A 127 -15.44 3.45 10.04
CA THR A 127 -15.74 2.97 11.39
C THR A 127 -14.51 3.03 12.29
N VAL A 128 -14.71 3.48 13.54
CA VAL A 128 -13.64 3.63 14.53
C VAL A 128 -13.88 2.66 15.68
N HIS A 129 -12.83 1.93 16.03
CA HIS A 129 -12.81 0.94 17.10
C HIS A 129 -11.75 1.33 18.11
N LYS A 130 -12.19 1.82 19.28
CA LYS A 130 -11.30 2.34 20.33
C LYS A 130 -10.95 1.26 21.35
N ASP A 131 -9.66 1.13 21.66
CA ASP A 131 -9.14 0.27 22.73
C ASP A 131 -9.70 -1.17 22.69
N CYS A 132 -9.75 -1.77 21.50
CA CYS A 132 -10.25 -3.14 21.35
C CYS A 132 -9.25 -4.17 21.88
N ARG A 133 -9.79 -5.23 22.48
CA ARG A 133 -9.04 -6.45 22.77
C ARG A 133 -8.78 -7.23 21.48
N PHE A 134 -7.75 -8.07 21.44
CA PHE A 134 -7.39 -8.79 20.22
C PHE A 134 -8.53 -9.66 19.68
N LYS A 135 -9.31 -10.30 20.56
CA LYS A 135 -10.49 -11.09 20.17
C LYS A 135 -11.56 -10.24 19.46
N GLU A 136 -11.71 -8.98 19.86
CA GLU A 136 -12.68 -8.06 19.25
C GLU A 136 -12.17 -7.58 17.89
N ILE A 137 -10.88 -7.22 17.79
CA ILE A 137 -10.23 -6.89 16.52
C ILE A 137 -10.43 -8.04 15.52
N LYS A 138 -10.13 -9.27 15.92
CA LYS A 138 -10.29 -10.44 15.06
C LYS A 138 -11.73 -10.61 14.58
N ARG A 139 -12.72 -10.52 15.49
CA ARG A 139 -14.15 -10.61 15.10
C ARG A 139 -14.56 -9.53 14.10
N LEU A 140 -14.08 -8.30 14.28
CA LEU A 140 -14.39 -7.18 13.38
C LEU A 140 -13.75 -7.37 12.01
N ILE A 141 -12.51 -7.86 11.97
CA ILE A 141 -11.81 -8.19 10.71
C ILE A 141 -12.48 -9.37 10.00
N ASP A 142 -12.82 -10.44 10.72
CA ASP A 142 -13.51 -11.59 10.14
C ASP A 142 -14.90 -11.19 9.61
N TRP A 143 -15.63 -10.36 10.36
CA TRP A 143 -16.91 -9.79 9.92
C TRP A 143 -16.74 -8.96 8.65
N ALA A 144 -15.75 -8.05 8.62
CA ALA A 144 -15.47 -7.22 7.47
C ALA A 144 -15.11 -8.06 6.24
N ALA A 145 -14.21 -9.04 6.37
CA ALA A 145 -13.81 -9.94 5.29
C ALA A 145 -14.98 -10.78 4.74
N SER A 146 -15.98 -11.08 5.58
CA SER A 146 -17.19 -11.81 5.17
C SER A 146 -18.25 -10.94 4.47
N GLN A 147 -18.08 -9.62 4.42
CA GLN A 147 -19.02 -8.75 3.70
C GLN A 147 -18.90 -8.92 2.18
N ASP A 148 -19.98 -8.62 1.47
CA ASP A 148 -19.92 -8.53 0.01
C ASP A 148 -19.33 -7.19 -0.42
N HIS A 149 -18.11 -7.22 -0.96
CA HIS A 149 -17.42 -6.05 -1.46
C HIS A 149 -17.54 -5.89 -2.98
N SER A 150 -18.46 -6.58 -3.66
CA SER A 150 -18.62 -6.50 -5.12
C SER A 150 -18.83 -5.07 -5.61
N ASP A 151 -19.56 -4.26 -4.85
CA ASP A 151 -19.86 -2.84 -5.16
C ASP A 151 -18.87 -1.82 -4.54
N ASN A 152 -17.82 -2.30 -3.86
CA ASN A 152 -16.76 -1.46 -3.28
C ASN A 152 -15.57 -1.36 -4.23
N ASP A 153 -14.87 -0.23 -4.25
CA ASP A 153 -13.60 -0.13 -4.98
C ASP A 153 -12.46 -0.86 -4.27
N CYS A 154 -12.38 -0.69 -2.95
CA CYS A 154 -11.25 -1.12 -2.15
C CYS A 154 -11.64 -1.37 -0.68
N ILE A 155 -10.67 -1.73 0.13
CA ILE A 155 -10.79 -1.73 1.59
C ILE A 155 -9.58 -1.05 2.21
N LEU A 156 -9.80 -0.36 3.32
CA LEU A 156 -8.74 0.28 4.10
C LEU A 156 -8.82 -0.16 5.57
N VAL A 157 -7.68 -0.54 6.13
CA VAL A 157 -7.54 -0.82 7.56
C VAL A 157 -6.41 0.04 8.12
N ALA A 158 -6.71 0.84 9.13
CA ALA A 158 -5.72 1.63 9.85
C ALA A 158 -5.57 1.12 11.27
N VAL A 159 -4.33 0.99 11.75
CA VAL A 159 -4.03 0.59 13.13
C VAL A 159 -3.11 1.62 13.76
N LEU A 160 -3.59 2.26 14.82
CA LEU A 160 -2.86 3.25 15.61
C LEU A 160 -2.58 2.65 16.98
N SER A 161 -1.37 2.11 17.21
CA SER A 161 -1.04 1.42 18.46
C SER A 161 0.43 1.53 18.85
N HIS A 162 0.81 0.87 19.94
CA HIS A 162 2.19 0.47 20.19
C HIS A 162 2.55 -0.73 19.31
N GLY A 163 3.83 -0.91 19.08
CA GLY A 163 4.36 -2.07 18.36
C GLY A 163 5.82 -2.30 18.69
N GLU A 164 6.29 -3.44 18.24
CA GLU A 164 7.68 -3.87 18.26
C GLU A 164 7.93 -4.61 16.94
N LEU A 165 9.16 -5.08 16.70
CA LEU A 165 9.51 -5.70 15.42
C LEU A 165 8.59 -6.88 15.07
N GLY A 166 7.71 -6.67 14.09
CA GLY A 166 6.76 -7.69 13.60
C GLY A 166 5.51 -7.91 14.47
N TYR A 167 5.32 -7.15 15.55
CA TYR A 167 4.13 -7.23 16.41
C TYR A 167 3.48 -5.87 16.65
N ILE A 168 2.17 -5.90 16.83
CA ILE A 168 1.34 -4.76 17.17
C ILE A 168 0.57 -5.11 18.44
N TYR A 169 0.37 -4.13 19.32
CA TYR A 169 -0.39 -4.33 20.53
C TYR A 169 -1.87 -4.02 20.32
N SER A 170 -2.72 -4.92 20.80
CA SER A 170 -4.12 -4.63 21.13
C SER A 170 -4.19 -4.16 22.59
N LYS A 171 -5.40 -3.90 23.11
CA LYS A 171 -5.56 -3.49 24.51
C LYS A 171 -4.96 -4.49 25.50
N ASP A 172 -5.12 -5.79 25.25
CA ASP A 172 -4.80 -6.86 26.19
C ASP A 172 -3.55 -7.68 25.82
N THR A 173 -3.18 -7.76 24.53
CA THR A 173 -2.06 -8.58 24.09
C THR A 173 -1.44 -8.13 22.77
N GLN A 174 -0.25 -8.65 22.44
CA GLN A 174 0.38 -8.43 21.14
C GLN A 174 -0.06 -9.45 20.10
N TYR A 175 -0.06 -9.05 18.83
CA TYR A 175 -0.42 -9.90 17.71
C TYR A 175 0.38 -9.51 16.46
N LYS A 176 0.49 -10.45 15.51
CA LYS A 176 1.12 -10.21 14.21
C LYS A 176 0.13 -9.58 13.25
N LEU A 177 0.58 -8.62 12.43
CA LEU A 177 -0.28 -7.98 11.42
C LEU A 177 -0.85 -9.01 10.42
N ASP A 178 -0.16 -10.14 10.22
CA ASP A 178 -0.62 -11.29 9.44
C ASP A 178 -2.00 -11.81 9.86
N ASN A 179 -2.34 -11.69 11.15
CA ASN A 179 -3.66 -12.08 11.65
C ASN A 179 -4.80 -11.17 11.14
N ILE A 180 -4.47 -10.00 10.58
CA ILE A 180 -5.42 -9.05 10.01
C ILE A 180 -5.47 -9.19 8.49
N TRP A 181 -4.33 -9.02 7.80
CA TRP A 181 -4.35 -8.93 6.34
C TRP A 181 -4.66 -10.28 5.66
N SER A 182 -4.37 -11.42 6.31
CA SER A 182 -4.59 -12.76 5.73
C SER A 182 -6.06 -13.08 5.48
N CYS A 183 -6.99 -12.45 6.22
CA CYS A 183 -8.44 -12.59 6.02
C CYS A 183 -8.91 -11.95 4.70
N PHE A 184 -8.14 -11.03 4.13
CA PHE A 184 -8.51 -10.29 2.90
C PHE A 184 -7.86 -10.83 1.62
N THR A 185 -7.18 -11.97 1.69
CA THR A 185 -6.60 -12.62 0.50
C THR A 185 -7.72 -13.11 -0.43
N ALA A 186 -7.42 -13.28 -1.71
CA ALA A 186 -8.43 -13.66 -2.70
C ALA A 186 -9.17 -14.98 -2.39
N ASN A 187 -8.53 -15.88 -1.63
CA ASN A 187 -9.14 -17.14 -1.21
C ASN A 187 -10.15 -16.96 -0.08
N HIS A 188 -9.90 -16.01 0.83
CA HIS A 188 -10.78 -15.76 1.98
C HIS A 188 -11.83 -14.67 1.70
N CYS A 189 -11.51 -13.71 0.83
CA CYS A 189 -12.41 -12.64 0.43
C CYS A 189 -12.42 -12.46 -1.10
N PRO A 190 -13.15 -13.33 -1.84
CA PRO A 190 -13.18 -13.30 -3.30
C PRO A 190 -13.77 -12.02 -3.90
N SER A 191 -14.69 -11.35 -3.19
CA SER A 191 -15.33 -10.09 -3.62
C SER A 191 -14.35 -8.90 -3.66
N LEU A 192 -13.19 -9.01 -2.98
CA LEU A 192 -12.08 -8.06 -3.06
C LEU A 192 -10.93 -8.53 -3.95
N ALA A 193 -11.05 -9.65 -4.69
CA ALA A 193 -9.98 -10.07 -5.59
C ALA A 193 -9.80 -9.08 -6.75
N GLY A 194 -8.55 -8.69 -7.06
CA GLY A 194 -8.26 -7.67 -8.08
C GLY A 194 -8.54 -6.24 -7.63
N LYS A 195 -8.89 -6.03 -6.36
CA LYS A 195 -9.18 -4.72 -5.75
C LYS A 195 -8.12 -4.38 -4.70
N PRO A 196 -7.71 -3.12 -4.57
CA PRO A 196 -6.64 -2.74 -3.66
C PRO A 196 -7.06 -2.87 -2.19
N LYS A 197 -6.15 -3.38 -1.36
CA LYS A 197 -6.32 -3.57 0.09
C LYS A 197 -5.23 -2.77 0.80
N LEU A 198 -5.64 -1.70 1.46
CA LEU A 198 -4.75 -0.69 2.02
C LEU A 198 -4.63 -0.86 3.53
N PHE A 199 -3.40 -0.91 4.04
CA PHE A 199 -3.10 -1.02 5.46
C PHE A 199 -2.19 0.12 5.89
N PHE A 200 -2.67 0.97 6.80
CA PHE A 200 -1.89 2.08 7.36
C PHE A 200 -1.59 1.83 8.83
N ILE A 201 -0.32 1.58 9.14
CA ILE A 201 0.10 1.06 10.44
C ILE A 201 0.99 2.10 11.12
N GLN A 202 0.42 2.78 12.12
CA GLN A 202 1.16 3.63 13.05
C GLN A 202 1.49 2.82 14.29
N ALA A 203 2.68 2.23 14.30
CA ALA A 203 3.24 1.48 15.42
C ALA A 203 4.76 1.53 15.34
N CYS A 204 5.46 1.50 16.49
CA CYS A 204 6.90 1.29 16.49
C CYS A 204 7.21 -0.09 15.92
N GLN A 205 8.36 -0.23 15.25
CA GLN A 205 8.85 -1.52 14.76
C GLN A 205 10.13 -1.96 15.48
N GLY A 206 10.49 -1.28 16.56
CA GLY A 206 11.66 -1.52 17.39
C GLY A 206 12.08 -0.25 18.12
N ASP A 207 13.20 -0.33 18.83
CA ASP A 207 13.67 0.73 19.73
C ASP A 207 14.89 1.48 19.19
N ARG A 208 15.35 1.19 17.96
CA ARG A 208 16.47 1.93 17.36
C ARG A 208 16.04 3.37 17.04
N LEU A 209 16.94 4.30 17.31
CA LEU A 209 16.75 5.71 17.03
C LEU A 209 17.53 6.06 15.75
N ASP A 210 16.94 6.88 14.89
CA ASP A 210 17.57 7.38 13.67
C ASP A 210 18.15 8.76 13.98
N THR A 211 19.46 8.85 14.15
CA THR A 211 20.15 10.09 14.48
C THR A 211 20.16 11.10 13.33
N GLY A 212 19.74 10.69 12.13
CA GLY A 212 19.90 11.46 10.91
C GLY A 212 21.37 11.64 10.50
N VAL A 213 21.59 12.15 9.29
CA VAL A 213 22.90 12.58 8.80
C VAL A 213 22.73 13.96 8.15
N THR A 214 23.56 14.93 8.54
CA THR A 214 23.65 16.23 7.87
C THR A 214 24.30 16.06 6.50
N MET A 215 23.60 16.40 5.42
CA MET A 215 24.03 16.09 4.05
C MET A 215 25.30 16.87 3.64
N ALA A 216 26.43 16.18 3.55
CA ALA A 216 27.57 16.45 2.67
C ALA A 216 27.85 15.17 1.86
N LYS A 217 28.23 15.28 0.57
CA LYS A 217 28.50 14.12 -0.29
C LYS A 217 29.57 13.21 0.34
N THR A 218 29.25 11.95 0.64
CA THR A 218 29.68 10.70 -0.04
C THR A 218 29.26 9.48 0.81
N GLU A 219 28.88 8.39 0.11
CA GLU A 219 28.70 6.96 0.43
C GLU A 219 29.02 6.42 1.85
N THR A 220 28.16 5.55 2.41
CA THR A 220 28.60 4.30 3.10
C THR A 220 27.48 3.27 3.31
N ASP A 221 27.91 2.01 3.39
CA ASP A 221 27.17 0.74 3.45
C ASP A 221 26.31 0.50 4.71
N GLY A 222 25.26 -0.30 4.53
CA GLY A 222 24.47 -0.86 5.64
C GLY A 222 24.03 -2.29 5.34
N ASP A 223 24.69 -3.27 5.97
CA ASP A 223 24.22 -4.65 6.08
C ASP A 223 23.30 -4.78 7.31
N SER A 224 22.13 -5.40 7.11
CA SER A 224 21.22 -5.86 8.16
C SER A 224 20.22 -6.83 7.55
N SER A 225 20.55 -8.13 7.54
CA SER A 225 19.61 -9.19 7.20
C SER A 225 18.49 -9.30 8.25
N MET A 226 17.43 -8.51 8.09
CA MET A 226 16.24 -8.52 8.95
C MET A 226 15.07 -9.14 8.19
N SER A 227 14.72 -10.39 8.50
CA SER A 227 13.64 -11.10 7.83
C SER A 227 12.27 -10.63 8.34
N TYR A 228 11.53 -9.89 7.51
CA TYR A 228 10.09 -9.68 7.70
C TYR A 228 9.33 -10.37 6.57
N LYS A 229 8.17 -10.96 6.88
CA LYS A 229 7.36 -11.69 5.88
C LYS A 229 6.43 -10.70 5.18
N ILE A 230 6.71 -10.45 3.92
CA ILE A 230 5.83 -9.67 3.03
C ILE A 230 4.74 -10.60 2.50
N PRO A 231 3.47 -10.15 2.37
CA PRO A 231 2.43 -10.95 1.76
C PRO A 231 2.79 -11.34 0.32
N ILE A 232 2.67 -12.63 -0.01
CA ILE A 232 2.83 -13.15 -1.38
C ILE A 232 1.64 -12.86 -2.28
N HIS A 233 0.69 -12.01 -1.84
CA HIS A 233 -0.58 -11.79 -2.50
C HIS A 233 -0.64 -10.44 -3.21
N ALA A 234 -1.24 -10.42 -4.40
CA ALA A 234 -1.42 -9.23 -5.21
C ALA A 234 -2.40 -8.23 -4.56
N ASP A 235 -2.25 -6.97 -4.95
CA ASP A 235 -3.16 -5.85 -4.66
C ASP A 235 -3.18 -5.41 -3.18
N PHE A 236 -2.15 -5.75 -2.41
CA PHE A 236 -1.94 -5.22 -1.06
C PHE A 236 -1.00 -4.02 -1.08
N LEU A 237 -1.30 -3.02 -0.25
CA LEU A 237 -0.39 -1.93 0.09
C LEU A 237 -0.35 -1.79 1.61
N ILE A 238 0.84 -1.81 2.18
CA ILE A 238 1.06 -1.64 3.62
C ILE A 238 2.02 -0.47 3.82
N ALA A 239 1.58 0.59 4.48
CA ALA A 239 2.41 1.72 4.86
C ALA A 239 2.61 1.70 6.38
N TYR A 240 3.84 1.45 6.81
CA TYR A 240 4.28 1.55 8.19
C TYR A 240 4.82 2.95 8.46
N SER A 241 4.57 3.48 9.66
CA SER A 241 5.03 4.80 10.07
C SER A 241 6.55 4.92 10.21
N THR A 242 7.26 3.80 10.37
CA THR A 242 8.72 3.73 10.50
C THR A 242 9.26 2.45 9.87
N ILE A 243 10.55 2.44 9.54
CA ILE A 243 11.25 1.27 9.03
C ILE A 243 11.42 0.18 10.11
N PRO A 244 11.50 -1.11 9.73
CA PRO A 244 11.67 -2.20 10.67
C PRO A 244 12.85 -1.99 11.64
N GLY A 245 12.57 -2.14 12.93
CA GLY A 245 13.54 -1.99 14.01
C GLY A 245 13.71 -0.56 14.54
N PHE A 246 13.00 0.44 14.00
CA PHE A 246 13.13 1.84 14.43
C PHE A 246 11.89 2.34 15.19
N TYR A 247 12.11 3.40 15.96
CA TYR A 247 11.09 4.08 16.74
C TYR A 247 10.13 4.89 15.85
N SER A 248 8.91 5.13 16.33
CA SER A 248 7.94 6.00 15.66
C SER A 248 7.44 7.10 16.60
N TRP A 249 7.73 8.34 16.23
CA TRP A 249 7.49 9.53 17.04
C TRP A 249 6.04 9.98 17.02
N ARG A 250 5.58 10.43 18.19
CA ARG A 250 4.26 11.01 18.38
C ARG A 250 4.35 12.21 19.31
N ASN A 251 3.74 13.31 18.89
CA ASN A 251 3.49 14.45 19.74
C ASN A 251 2.18 14.24 20.53
N THR A 252 2.21 14.49 21.83
CA THR A 252 1.06 14.27 22.72
C THR A 252 -0.15 15.16 22.43
N THR A 253 0.05 16.29 21.74
CA THR A 253 -1.00 17.27 21.43
C THR A 253 -1.36 17.30 19.94
N ARG A 254 -0.38 17.09 19.05
CA ARG A 254 -0.56 17.23 17.60
C ARG A 254 -0.72 15.90 16.84
N GLY A 255 -0.49 14.77 17.51
CA GLY A 255 -0.50 13.45 16.87
C GLY A 255 0.87 13.01 16.35
N SER A 256 0.91 11.93 15.57
CA SER A 256 2.15 11.37 15.00
C SER A 256 2.59 12.11 13.74
N TRP A 257 3.90 12.15 13.48
CA TRP A 257 4.44 12.82 12.29
C TRP A 257 3.95 12.17 11.01
N PHE A 258 3.87 10.84 11.01
CA PHE A 258 3.36 10.07 9.89
C PHE A 258 1.89 10.35 9.63
N MET A 259 1.02 10.29 10.65
CA MET A 259 -0.42 10.49 10.45
C MET A 259 -0.76 11.93 10.10
N GLN A 260 -0.04 12.92 10.66
CA GLN A 260 -0.16 14.32 10.25
C GLN A 260 0.17 14.49 8.77
N SER A 261 1.32 13.95 8.33
CA SER A 261 1.77 14.04 6.93
C SER A 261 0.83 13.29 5.98
N LEU A 262 0.41 12.08 6.36
CA LEU A 262 -0.53 11.26 5.59
C LEU A 262 -1.88 11.97 5.40
N CYS A 263 -2.46 12.49 6.48
CA CYS A 263 -3.74 13.19 6.40
C CYS A 263 -3.62 14.49 5.59
N ALA A 264 -2.51 15.22 5.71
CA ALA A 264 -2.28 16.45 4.94
C ALA A 264 -2.18 16.16 3.43
N GLU A 265 -1.42 15.15 3.03
CA GLU A 265 -1.28 14.77 1.63
C GLU A 265 -2.55 14.15 1.05
N LEU A 266 -3.24 13.29 1.80
CA LEU A 266 -4.53 12.74 1.38
C LEU A 266 -5.60 13.84 1.21
N ALA A 267 -5.62 14.83 2.10
CA ALA A 267 -6.57 15.95 2.00
C ALA A 267 -6.27 16.87 0.80
N ALA A 268 -5.00 17.17 0.54
CA ALA A 268 -4.61 18.10 -0.51
C ALA A 268 -4.59 17.44 -1.91
N ASN A 269 -4.09 16.21 -1.98
CA ASN A 269 -3.72 15.56 -3.23
C ASN A 269 -4.38 14.19 -3.43
N GLY A 270 -5.17 13.69 -2.47
CA GLY A 270 -5.76 12.34 -2.51
C GLY A 270 -6.61 12.03 -3.75
N LYS A 271 -7.25 13.05 -4.33
CA LYS A 271 -8.04 12.91 -5.57
C LYS A 271 -7.27 13.22 -6.85
N ARG A 272 -6.06 13.78 -6.74
CA ARG A 272 -5.25 14.27 -7.87
C ARG A 272 -4.13 13.30 -8.25
N LEU A 273 -3.44 12.78 -7.25
CA LEU A 273 -2.26 11.93 -7.43
C LEU A 273 -2.58 10.46 -7.21
N ASP A 274 -1.74 9.58 -7.75
CA ASP A 274 -1.78 8.17 -7.38
C ASP A 274 -1.24 7.95 -5.95
N ILE A 275 -1.64 6.85 -5.33
CA ILE A 275 -1.33 6.56 -3.92
C ILE A 275 0.18 6.45 -3.65
N LEU A 276 0.97 5.94 -4.60
CA LEU A 276 2.41 5.74 -4.37
C LEU A 276 3.13 7.08 -4.39
N THR A 277 2.85 7.92 -5.39
CA THR A 277 3.35 9.31 -5.43
C THR A 277 2.96 10.09 -4.17
N LEU A 278 1.71 9.92 -3.71
CA LEU A 278 1.23 10.56 -2.49
C LEU A 278 2.03 10.11 -1.26
N LEU A 279 2.24 8.80 -1.10
CA LEU A 279 3.03 8.25 0.00
C LEU A 279 4.52 8.63 -0.10
N THR A 280 5.06 8.88 -1.30
CA THR A 280 6.39 9.48 -1.47
C THR A 280 6.45 10.89 -0.88
N PHE A 281 5.44 11.73 -1.09
CA PHE A 281 5.39 13.05 -0.46
C PHE A 281 5.15 12.98 1.05
N VAL A 282 4.42 11.97 1.54
CA VAL A 282 4.34 11.69 2.97
C VAL A 282 5.73 11.39 3.53
N ASN A 283 6.52 10.55 2.86
CA ASN A 283 7.90 10.27 3.25
C ASN A 283 8.75 11.55 3.27
N GLN A 284 8.63 12.38 2.25
CA GLN A 284 9.36 13.65 2.15
C GLN A 284 9.04 14.57 3.33
N ARG A 285 7.76 14.78 3.64
CA ARG A 285 7.35 15.61 4.79
C ARG A 285 7.88 15.07 6.11
N VAL A 286 7.74 13.77 6.36
CA VAL A 286 8.24 13.16 7.61
C VAL A 286 9.75 13.32 7.75
N ALA A 287 10.50 13.17 6.65
CA ALA A 287 11.96 13.32 6.65
C ALA A 287 12.42 14.78 6.82
N VAL A 288 11.74 15.74 6.18
CA VAL A 288 12.19 17.14 6.11
C VAL A 288 11.62 17.99 7.25
N ASP A 289 10.32 17.88 7.54
CA ASP A 289 9.61 18.83 8.39
C ASP A 289 9.68 18.47 9.89
N PHE A 290 10.14 17.27 10.23
CA PHE A 290 10.09 16.76 11.59
C PHE A 290 11.45 16.35 12.13
N GLU A 291 11.67 16.67 13.40
CA GLU A 291 12.85 16.33 14.19
C GLU A 291 12.45 16.27 15.68
N SER A 292 13.02 15.34 16.44
CA SER A 292 12.64 15.18 17.84
C SER A 292 13.26 16.25 18.73
N CYS A 293 12.45 16.88 19.59
CA CYS A 293 12.91 17.89 20.54
C CYS A 293 12.70 17.38 21.97
N THR A 294 13.71 16.69 22.51
CA THR A 294 13.73 16.18 23.89
C THR A 294 15.07 16.52 24.54
N PRO A 295 15.33 17.80 24.85
CA PRO A 295 16.63 18.23 25.38
C PRO A 295 17.00 17.56 26.71
N ASP A 296 16.00 17.14 27.50
CA ASP A 296 16.19 16.45 28.78
C ASP A 296 16.70 15.00 28.63
N THR A 297 16.58 14.42 27.43
CA THR A 297 17.03 13.06 27.11
C THR A 297 17.89 13.11 25.84
N PRO A 298 19.21 13.33 25.96
CA PRO A 298 20.11 13.57 24.83
C PRO A 298 20.06 12.49 23.75
N GLU A 299 19.94 11.23 24.15
CA GLU A 299 19.84 10.08 23.24
C GLU A 299 18.61 10.13 22.33
N MET A 300 17.54 10.78 22.77
CA MET A 300 16.26 10.90 22.07
C MET A 300 16.09 12.25 21.36
N HIS A 301 17.05 13.17 21.48
CA HIS A 301 17.00 14.49 20.86
C HIS A 301 17.55 14.46 19.43
N GLN A 302 17.02 15.32 18.55
CA GLN A 302 17.44 15.52 17.15
C GLN A 302 17.36 14.25 16.29
N GLN A 303 16.43 13.37 16.62
CA GLN A 303 16.20 12.14 15.88
C GLN A 303 15.23 12.39 14.72
N LYS A 304 15.41 11.60 13.67
CA LYS A 304 14.64 11.59 12.44
C LYS A 304 13.73 10.36 12.39
N GLN A 305 12.91 10.31 11.35
CA GLN A 305 12.03 9.19 11.05
C GLN A 305 11.76 9.17 9.55
N ILE A 306 11.58 7.97 8.99
CA ILE A 306 11.09 7.77 7.63
C ILE A 306 10.04 6.65 7.63
N PRO A 307 8.86 6.84 7.02
CA PRO A 307 7.89 5.77 6.85
C PRO A 307 8.37 4.72 5.85
N CYS A 308 7.88 3.49 6.01
CA CYS A 308 8.21 2.36 5.15
C CYS A 308 6.98 1.89 4.39
N ILE A 309 7.03 1.96 3.05
CA ILE A 309 5.91 1.60 2.17
C ILE A 309 6.25 0.29 1.48
N THR A 310 5.42 -0.72 1.67
CA THR A 310 5.51 -2.01 0.99
C THR A 310 4.29 -2.17 0.10
N THR A 311 4.52 -2.31 -1.21
CA THR A 311 3.45 -2.38 -2.21
C THR A 311 3.55 -3.67 -3.03
N MET A 312 2.40 -4.32 -3.19
CA MET A 312 2.15 -5.43 -4.11
C MET A 312 1.00 -5.04 -5.06
N LEU A 313 0.75 -3.74 -5.23
CA LEU A 313 -0.24 -3.23 -6.17
C LEU A 313 0.19 -3.56 -7.59
N THR A 314 -0.75 -4.07 -8.38
CA THR A 314 -0.51 -4.45 -9.78
C THR A 314 -0.88 -3.35 -10.79
N ARG A 315 -1.49 -2.25 -10.31
CA ARG A 315 -2.01 -1.13 -11.12
C ARG A 315 -1.86 0.19 -10.36
N ILE A 316 -2.01 1.28 -11.10
CA ILE A 316 -2.05 2.63 -10.52
C ILE A 316 -3.37 2.80 -9.75
N LEU A 317 -3.26 3.22 -8.49
CA LEU A 317 -4.40 3.51 -7.62
C LEU A 317 -4.57 5.02 -7.46
N ARG A 318 -5.67 5.56 -7.97
CA ARG A 318 -6.07 6.97 -7.81
C ARG A 318 -7.51 7.05 -7.30
N PHE A 319 -7.76 7.82 -6.24
CA PHE A 319 -9.11 8.02 -5.72
C PHE A 319 -9.89 9.05 -6.57
N SER A 320 -10.55 8.59 -7.62
CA SER A 320 -11.40 9.45 -8.47
C SER A 320 -12.73 9.81 -7.80
N ASP A 321 -13.31 10.97 -8.13
CA ASP A 321 -14.59 11.39 -7.58
C ASP A 321 -15.71 10.38 -7.82
N LYS A 322 -16.54 10.15 -6.79
CA LYS A 322 -17.77 9.38 -6.94
C LYS A 322 -18.82 10.26 -7.60
N GLN A 323 -19.42 9.77 -8.70
CA GLN A 323 -20.54 10.47 -9.31
C GLN A 323 -21.74 10.39 -8.38
N ILE A 324 -22.10 11.51 -7.78
CA ILE A 324 -23.35 11.66 -7.04
C ILE A 324 -24.46 11.69 -8.09
N SER A 325 -25.22 10.61 -8.23
CA SER A 325 -26.48 10.67 -8.97
C SER A 325 -27.34 11.75 -8.30
N PRO A 326 -27.74 12.82 -9.00
CA PRO A 326 -28.57 13.85 -8.39
C PRO A 326 -29.86 13.16 -7.91
N ALA A 327 -30.14 13.30 -6.61
CA ALA A 327 -31.38 12.82 -6.02
C ALA A 327 -32.53 13.36 -6.89
N GLY A 328 -33.33 12.43 -7.43
CA GLY A 328 -34.46 12.77 -8.29
C GLY A 328 -35.30 13.84 -7.62
N ARG A 329 -35.44 14.99 -8.30
CA ARG A 329 -36.54 15.92 -8.03
C ARG A 329 -37.82 15.16 -8.38
N THR A 330 -38.45 14.58 -7.37
CA THR A 330 -39.87 14.21 -7.40
C THR A 330 -40.71 15.45 -7.23
#